data_AF-A0A1G0MZS7-F1
#
_entry.id   AF-A0A1G0MZS7-F1
#
_cell.length_a   1.000
_cell.length_b   1.000
_cell.length_c   1.000
_cell.angle_alpha   90.00
_cell.angle_beta   90.00
_cell.angle_gamma   90.00
#
_symmetry.space_group_name_H-M   'P 1'
#
loop_
_entity.id
_entity.type
_entity.pdbx_description
1 polymer ?
#
loop_
_entity_poly.entity_id
_entity_poly.type
_entity_poly.pdbx_seq_one_letter_code
_entity_poly.pdbx_strand_id
1 'polypeptide(L)' 'MSIELNAKEAAALVAALESYLPDLTTERVGTDNREWHAELREQETILGDILNRLKAGKF' A
#
# COMPACT_ATOMS: atom_id res chain seq x y z
N MET A 1 -12.71 16.08 1.39
CA MET A 1 -13.20 15.47 0.14
C MET A 1 -12.87 13.99 0.25
N SER A 2 -13.87 13.13 0.31
CA SER A 2 -13.68 11.67 0.39
C SER A 2 -13.70 11.10 -1.03
N ILE A 3 -12.86 10.09 -1.28
CA ILE A 3 -12.90 9.32 -2.52
C ILE A 3 -13.91 8.20 -2.30
N GLU A 4 -15.02 8.24 -3.02
CA GLU A 4 -16.02 7.17 -3.02
C GLU A 4 -15.60 6.11 -4.04
N LEU A 5 -15.36 4.88 -3.59
CA LEU A 5 -15.00 3.76 -4.46
C LEU A 5 -16.20 2.82 -4.61
N ASN A 6 -16.54 2.50 -5.86
CA ASN A 6 -17.44 1.39 -6.12
C ASN A 6 -16.72 0.04 -5.94
N ALA A 7 -17.47 -1.06 -5.92
CA ALA A 7 -16.93 -2.40 -5.68
C ALA A 7 -15.83 -2.81 -6.67
N LYS A 8 -15.91 -2.39 -7.95
CA LYS A 8 -14.90 -2.71 -8.96
C LYS A 8 -13.62 -1.91 -8.73
N GLU A 9 -13.75 -0.64 -8.38
CA GLU A 9 -12.61 0.23 -8.08
C GLU A 9 -11.88 -0.24 -6.82
N ALA A 10 -12.62 -0.59 -5.76
CA ALA A 10 -12.05 -1.15 -4.55
C ALA A 10 -11.32 -2.46 -4.82
N ALA A 11 -11.91 -3.37 -5.61
CA ALA A 11 -11.26 -4.64 -5.98
C ALA A 11 -9.99 -4.43 -6.82
N ALA A 12 -10.03 -3.50 -7.78
CA ALA A 12 -8.86 -3.16 -8.60
C ALA A 12 -7.74 -2.56 -7.75
N LEU A 13 -8.06 -1.68 -6.81
CA LEU A 13 -7.11 -1.07 -5.90
C LEU A 13 -6.50 -2.10 -4.93
N VAL A 14 -7.31 -3.02 -4.40
CA VAL A 14 -6.83 -4.15 -3.58
C VAL A 14 -5.80 -4.96 -4.36
N ALA A 15 -6.13 -5.38 -5.59
CA ALA A 15 -5.21 -6.18 -6.41
C ALA A 15 -3.90 -5.44 -6.72
N ALA A 16 -3.98 -4.13 -7.02
CA ALA A 16 -2.80 -3.31 -7.27
C ALA A 16 -1.90 -3.21 -6.01
N LEU A 17 -2.49 -2.97 -4.84
CA LEU A 17 -1.76 -2.87 -3.58
C LEU A 17 -1.14 -4.21 -3.17
N GLU A 18 -1.86 -5.32 -3.35
CA GLU A 18 -1.34 -6.67 -3.09
C GLU A 18 -0.16 -7.02 -3.99
N SER A 19 -0.18 -6.56 -5.25
CA SER A 19 0.95 -6.74 -6.16
C SER A 19 2.15 -5.85 -5.80
N TYR A 20 1.91 -4.62 -5.36
CA TYR A 20 2.97 -3.62 -5.19
C TYR A 20 3.68 -3.71 -3.83
N LEU A 21 2.98 -4.04 -2.75
CA LEU A 21 3.57 -4.11 -1.41
C LEU A 21 4.79 -5.06 -1.31
N PRO A 22 4.80 -6.25 -1.95
CA PRO A 22 5.99 -7.11 -2.01
C PRO A 22 7.19 -6.48 -2.72
N ASP A 23 6.95 -5.74 -3.81
CA ASP A 23 8.01 -5.04 -4.55
C ASP A 23 8.63 -3.94 -3.68
N LEU A 24 7.77 -3.17 -2.99
CA LEU A 24 8.19 -2.15 -2.04
C LEU A 24 9.00 -2.74 -0.87
N THR A 25 8.59 -3.90 -0.37
CA THR A 25 9.34 -4.66 0.66
C THR A 25 10.71 -5.09 0.17
N THR A 26 10.78 -5.57 -1.06
CA THR A 26 12.03 -5.99 -1.69
C THR A 26 12.98 -4.81 -1.84
N GLU A 27 12.48 -3.66 -2.31
CA GLU A 27 13.28 -2.45 -2.44
C GLU A 27 13.78 -1.93 -1.09
N ARG A 28 12.92 -1.94 -0.07
CA ARG A 28 13.28 -1.49 1.29
C ARG A 28 14.38 -2.34 1.90
N VAL A 29 14.27 -3.66 1.78
CA VAL A 29 15.27 -4.58 2.32
C VAL A 29 16.58 -4.52 1.51
N GLY A 30 16.50 -4.20 0.22
CA GLY A 30 17.64 -4.14 -0.69
C GLY A 30 18.46 -2.85 -0.66
N THR A 31 18.00 -1.81 0.04
CA THR A 31 18.71 -0.52 0.08
C THR A 31 19.54 -0.33 1.35
N ASP A 32 20.78 0.13 1.19
CA ASP A 32 21.65 0.57 2.30
C ASP A 32 21.45 2.05 2.66
N ASN A 33 20.67 2.79 1.86
CA ASN A 33 20.35 4.18 2.16
C ASN A 33 19.29 4.24 3.27
N ARG A 34 19.70 4.73 4.45
CA ARG A 34 18.85 4.80 5.64
C ARG A 34 17.64 5.73 5.48
N GLU A 35 17.81 6.85 4.77
CA GLU A 35 16.72 7.79 4.52
C GLU A 35 15.69 7.17 3.59
N TRP A 36 16.16 6.57 2.49
CA TRP A 36 15.30 5.84 1.56
C TRP A 36 14.59 4.65 2.22
N HIS A 37 15.29 3.88 3.05
CA HIS A 37 14.68 2.80 3.83
C HIS A 37 13.55 3.33 4.73
N ALA A 38 13.73 4.50 5.36
CA ALA A 38 12.71 5.09 6.22
C ALA A 38 11.47 5.52 5.42
N GLU A 39 11.67 6.16 4.26
CA GLU A 39 10.59 6.55 3.35
C GLU A 39 9.81 5.33 2.85
N LEU A 40 10.50 4.28 2.39
CA LEU A 40 9.87 3.05 1.94
C LEU A 40 9.07 2.36 3.06
N ARG A 41 9.56 2.39 4.30
CA ARG A 41 8.84 1.84 5.47
C ARG A 41 7.57 2.63 5.78
N GLU A 42 7.62 3.95 5.68
CA GLU A 42 6.45 4.81 5.85
C GLU A 42 5.41 4.51 4.76
N GLN A 43 5.85 4.39 3.51
CA GLN A 43 4.97 4.01 2.40
C GLN A 43 4.33 2.63 2.60
N GLU A 44 5.11 1.61 2.99
CA GLU A 44 4.56 0.28 3.31
C GLU A 44 3.45 0.36 4.36
N THR A 45 3.66 1.18 5.40
CA THR A 45 2.69 1.34 6.50
C THR A 45 1.41 1.98 5.98
N ILE A 46 1.51 3.09 5.26
CA ILE A 46 0.35 3.82 4.71
C ILE A 46 -0.44 2.94 3.74
N LEU A 47 0.26 2.28 2.80
CA LEU A 47 -0.37 1.44 1.79
C LEU A 47 -0.97 0.16 2.39
N GLY A 48 -0.31 -0.44 3.39
CA GLY A 48 -0.83 -1.56 4.16
C GLY A 48 -2.12 -1.19 4.90
N ASP A 49 -2.17 -0.01 5.52
CA ASP A 49 -3.37 0.48 6.21
C ASP A 49 -4.51 0.80 5.24
N ILE A 50 -4.21 1.31 4.04
CA ILE A 50 -5.21 1.46 2.97
C ILE A 50 -5.76 0.09 2.56
N LEU A 51 -4.89 -0.88 2.29
CA LEU A 51 -5.29 -2.23 1.90
C LEU A 51 -6.18 -2.89 2.98
N ASN A 52 -5.82 -2.75 4.25
CA ASN A 52 -6.61 -3.28 5.36
C ASN A 52 -8.00 -2.66 5.44
N ARG A 53 -8.12 -1.34 5.24
CA ARG A 53 -9.42 -0.64 5.21
C ARG A 53 -10.27 -1.06 4.02
N LEU A 54 -9.66 -1.22 2.84
CA LEU A 54 -10.33 -1.72 1.63
C LEU A 54 -10.88 -3.14 1.84
N LYS A 55 -10.07 -4.06 2.38
CA LYS A 55 -10.52 -5.43 2.68
C LYS A 55 -11.61 -5.49 3.75
N ALA A 56 -11.60 -4.56 4.69
CA ALA A 56 -12.61 -4.48 5.74
C ALA A 56 -13.94 -3.85 5.27
N GLY A 57 -14.03 -3.37 4.02
CA GLY A 57 -15.23 -2.64 3.56
C GLY A 57 -15.37 -1.26 4.22
N LYS A 58 -14.28 -0.68 4.73
CA LYS A 58 -14.27 0.58 5.48
C LYS A 58 -13.64 1.70 4.63
N PHE A 59 -14.33 2.11 3.58
CA PHE A 59 -13.89 3.14 2.64
C PHE A 59 -15.06 3.99 2.18
#